data_AF-A0A972IE05-F1
#
_entry.id   AF-A0A972IE05-F1
#
_cell.length_a   1.000
_cell.length_b   1.000
_cell.length_c   1.000
_cell.angle_alpha   90.00
_cell.angle_beta   90.00
_cell.angle_gamma   90.00
#
_symmetry.space_group_name_H-M   'P 1'
#
loop_
_entity.id
_entity.type
_entity.pdbx_description
1 polymer ?
#
loop_
_entity_poly.entity_id
_entity_poly.type
_entity_poly.pdbx_seq_one_letter_code
_entity_poly.pdbx_strand_id
1 'polypeptide(L)' 'MNVQQALEYINGTSRFGSKPGLEIIGLLMEKLGNPQDDLKFIHVAGTNGKGSTCAFIASILQAQGYKTGLYIS' A
#
# COMPACT_ATOMS: atom_id res chain seq x y z
N MET A 1 3.57 7.00 20.77
CA MET A 1 4.39 6.13 19.92
C MET A 1 5.18 7.02 18.97
N ASN A 2 6.51 6.98 19.02
CA ASN A 2 7.35 7.68 18.05
C ASN A 2 7.59 6.79 16.80
N VAL A 3 8.23 7.35 15.76
CA VAL A 3 8.47 6.62 14.49
C VAL A 3 9.23 5.31 14.72
N GLN A 4 10.25 5.33 15.57
CA GLN A 4 11.07 4.15 15.89
C GLN A 4 10.22 3.05 16.55
N GLN A 5 9.43 3.40 17.55
CA GLN A 5 8.52 2.48 18.23
C GLN A 5 7.46 1.91 17.28
N ALA A 6 6.99 2.71 16.31
CA ALA A 6 6.03 2.25 15.32
C ALA A 6 6.65 1.22 14.36
N LEU A 7 7.88 1.46 13.91
CA LEU A 7 8.61 0.52 13.06
C LEU A 7 8.88 -0.80 13.79
N GLU A 8 9.29 -0.74 15.06
CA GLU A 8 9.49 -1.93 15.89
C GLU A 8 8.20 -2.74 16.07
N TYR A 9 7.08 -2.05 16.32
CA TYR A 9 5.78 -2.69 16.43
C TYR A 9 5.37 -3.41 15.13
N ILE A 10 5.52 -2.74 13.98
CA ILE A 10 5.20 -3.31 12.66
C ILE A 10 6.11 -4.51 12.35
N ASN A 11 7.42 -4.37 12.56
CA ASN A 11 8.37 -5.45 12.30
C ASN A 11 8.13 -6.66 13.22
N GLY A 12 7.66 -6.42 14.45
CA GLY A 12 7.29 -7.45 15.41
C GLY A 12 6.10 -8.33 14.99
N THR A 13 5.33 -7.97 13.96
CA THR A 13 4.24 -8.81 13.46
C THR A 13 4.72 -9.92 12.52
N SER A 14 5.97 -9.87 12.05
CA SER A 14 6.57 -10.90 11.19
C SER A 14 6.56 -12.31 11.79
N ARG A 15 6.55 -12.42 13.13
CA ARG A 15 6.46 -13.69 13.87
C ARG A 15 5.23 -14.54 13.56
N PHE A 16 4.17 -13.93 13.03
CA PHE A 16 2.93 -14.64 12.68
C PHE A 16 2.97 -15.28 11.29
N GLY A 17 4.01 -15.03 10.49
CA GLY A 17 4.16 -15.52 9.13
C GLY A 17 3.16 -14.91 8.14
N SER A 18 3.24 -15.35 6.88
CA SER A 18 2.32 -14.92 5.83
C SER A 18 1.21 -15.95 5.64
N LYS A 19 -0.03 -15.55 5.89
CA LYS A 19 -1.22 -16.32 5.51
C LYS A 19 -1.88 -15.65 4.30
N PRO A 20 -1.75 -16.22 3.09
CA PRO A 20 -2.42 -15.69 1.91
C PRO A 20 -3.94 -15.69 2.10
N GLY A 21 -4.60 -14.66 1.60
CA GLY A 21 -6.04 -14.46 1.76
C GLY A 21 -6.36 -12.98 1.93
N LEU A 22 -7.63 -12.62 1.74
CA LEU A 22 -8.11 -11.25 1.88
C LEU A 22 -8.94 -11.05 3.16
N GLU A 23 -9.15 -12.09 3.95
CA GLU A 23 -10.04 -12.07 5.11
C GLU A 23 -9.51 -11.16 6.21
N ILE A 24 -8.22 -11.28 6.55
CA ILE A 24 -7.60 -10.49 7.63
C ILE A 24 -7.57 -9.01 7.24
N ILE A 25 -7.13 -8.71 6.01
CA ILE A 25 -7.06 -7.33 5.54
C ILE A 25 -8.45 -6.73 5.34
N GLY A 26 -9.44 -7.52 4.91
CA GLY A 26 -10.83 -7.10 4.79
C GLY A 26 -11.41 -6.68 6.15
N LEU A 27 -11.22 -7.50 7.19
CA LEU A 27 -11.64 -7.15 8.56
C LEU A 27 -10.96 -5.89 9.09
N LEU A 28 -9.68 -5.68 8.72
CA LEU A 28 -8.97 -4.45 9.08
C LEU A 28 -9.54 -3.23 8.35
N MET A 29 -9.81 -3.33 7.05
CA MET A 29 -10.38 -2.23 6.27
C MET A 29 -11.78 -1.85 6.77
N GLU A 30 -12.62 -2.83 7.12
CA GLU A 30 -13.94 -2.56 7.71
C GLU A 30 -13.82 -1.74 9.00
N LYS A 31 -12.88 -2.12 9.89
CA LYS A 31 -12.59 -1.37 11.12
C LYS A 31 -12.06 0.04 10.87
N LEU A 32 -11.44 0.29 9.72
CA LEU A 32 -10.92 1.58 9.29
C LEU A 32 -11.91 2.39 8.45
N GLY A 33 -13.14 1.88 8.22
CA GLY A 33 -14.18 2.57 7.46
C GLY A 33 -14.04 2.43 5.94
N ASN A 34 -13.38 1.38 5.45
CA ASN A 34 -13.21 1.07 4.03
C ASN A 34 -12.65 2.23 3.15
N PRO A 35 -11.51 2.84 3.53
CA PRO A 35 -10.94 3.97 2.79
C PRO A 35 -10.55 3.64 1.34
N GLN A 36 -10.38 2.35 1.00
CA GLN A 36 -10.14 1.90 -0.36
C GLN A 36 -11.34 2.11 -1.30
N ASP A 37 -12.56 2.27 -0.78
CA ASP A 37 -13.76 2.44 -1.61
C ASP A 37 -13.89 3.89 -2.12
N ASP A 38 -13.24 4.85 -1.44
CA ASP A 38 -13.31 6.29 -1.74
C ASP A 38 -12.16 6.79 -2.63
N LEU A 39 -11.17 5.94 -2.91
CA LEU A 39 -9.94 6.31 -3.62
C LEU A 39 -9.90 5.73 -5.04
N LYS A 40 -9.14 6.39 -5.92
CA LYS A 40 -8.85 5.90 -7.28
C LYS A 40 -7.50 5.22 -7.30
N PHE A 41 -7.45 4.01 -7.85
CA PHE A 41 -6.23 3.20 -7.89
C PHE A 41 -5.82 2.80 -9.30
N ILE A 42 -4.51 2.80 -9.53
CA ILE A 42 -3.86 2.06 -10.61
C ILE A 42 -3.12 0.90 -9.96
N HIS A 43 -3.58 -0.32 -10.20
CA HIS A 43 -2.98 -1.54 -9.64
C HIS A 43 -2.05 -2.19 -10.66
N VAL A 44 -0.77 -2.38 -10.31
CA VAL A 44 0.25 -2.94 -11.21
C VAL A 44 0.79 -4.25 -10.65
N ALA A 45 0.58 -5.35 -11.38
CA ALA A 45 1.09 -6.69 -11.07
C ALA A 45 2.05 -7.18 -12.17
N GLY A 46 2.95 -8.12 -11.83
CA GLY A 46 3.91 -8.70 -12.77
C GLY A 46 5.21 -9.14 -12.10
N THR A 47 6.03 -9.93 -12.78
CA THR A 47 7.32 -10.42 -12.24
C THR A 47 8.33 -9.29 -12.15
N ASN A 48 8.51 -8.53 -13.23
CA ASN A 48 9.50 -7.47 -13.37
C ASN A 48 8.85 -6.13 -13.74
N GLY A 49 9.54 -5.02 -13.50
CA GLY A 49 9.15 -3.69 -13.99
C GLY A 49 8.04 -2.98 -13.21
N LYS A 50 7.38 -3.61 -12.23
CA LYS A 50 6.31 -2.98 -11.43
C LYS A 50 6.73 -1.64 -10.82
N GLY A 51 7.88 -1.62 -10.14
CA GLY A 51 8.37 -0.43 -9.45
C GLY A 51 8.66 0.72 -10.40
N SER A 52 9.36 0.45 -11.52
CA SER A 52 9.66 1.47 -12.52
C SER A 52 8.41 1.96 -13.23
N THR A 53 7.49 1.07 -13.59
CA THR A 53 6.20 1.43 -14.18
C THR A 53 5.37 2.31 -13.23
N CYS A 54 5.24 1.93 -11.95
CA CYS A 54 4.51 2.74 -10.96
C CYS A 54 5.17 4.11 -10.77
N ALA A 55 6.51 4.19 -10.75
CA ALA A 55 7.24 5.45 -10.62
C ALA A 55 6.99 6.39 -11.82
N PHE A 56 7.01 5.86 -13.04
CA PHE A 56 6.70 6.65 -14.24
C PHE A 56 5.26 7.15 -14.25
N ILE A 57 4.30 6.28 -13.92
CA ILE A 57 2.89 6.66 -13.82
C ILE A 57 2.68 7.76 -12.77
N ALA A 58 3.26 7.59 -11.58
CA ALA A 58 3.15 8.58 -10.51
C ALA A 58 3.74 9.93 -10.92
N SER A 59 4.94 9.92 -11.54
CA SER A 59 5.60 11.13 -12.02
C SER A 59 4.76 11.87 -13.07
N ILE A 60 4.19 11.15 -14.05
CA ILE A 60 3.32 11.74 -15.08
C ILE A 60 2.07 12.36 -14.45
N LEU A 61 1.39 11.65 -13.55
CA LEU A 61 0.17 12.16 -12.90
C LEU A 61 0.47 13.38 -12.01
N GLN A 62 1.57 13.36 -11.28
CA GLN A 62 2.02 14.51 -10.49
C GLN A 62 2.34 15.71 -11.38
N ALA A 63 3.04 15.50 -12.51
CA ALA A 63 3.35 16.55 -13.47
C ALA A 63 2.09 17.15 -14.12
N GLN A 64 1.01 16.38 -14.21
CA GLN A 64 -0.30 16.85 -14.68
C GLN A 64 -1.17 17.48 -13.56
N GLY A 65 -0.63 17.66 -12.35
CA GLY A 65 -1.30 18.33 -11.24
C GLY A 65 -2.22 17.44 -10.39
N TYR A 66 -2.20 16.13 -10.58
CA TYR A 66 -2.99 15.21 -9.74
C TYR A 66 -2.30 14.96 -8.39
N LYS A 67 -3.09 15.00 -7.31
CA LYS A 67 -2.65 14.54 -5.98
C LYS A 67 -2.47 13.02 -6.02
N THR A 68 -1.23 12.57 -6.19
CA THR A 68 -0.91 11.18 -6.48
C THR A 68 -0.08 10.56 -5.36
N GLY A 69 -0.58 9.47 -4.78
CA GLY A 69 0.18 8.60 -3.87
C GLY A 69 0.85 7.46 -4.63
N LEU A 70 1.99 6.98 -4.13
CA LEU A 70 2.74 5.85 -4.68
C LEU A 70 3.04 4.85 -3.57
N TYR A 71 2.63 3.60 -3.76
CA TYR A 71 3.00 2.48 -2.89
C TYR A 71 3.83 1.46 -3.70
N ILE A 72 5.03 1.17 -3.22
CA ILE A 72 5.98 0.19 -3.76
C ILE A 72 6.61 -0.58 -2.58
N SER A 73 6.95 -1.85 -2.80
CA SER A 73 7.49 -2.79 -1.80
C SER A 73 8.94 -3.15 -2.08
#